data_AF-A0A9P1D6R1-F1
#
_entry.id   AF-A0A9P1D6R1-F1
#
_cell.length_a   1.000
_cell.length_b   1.000
_cell.length_c   1.000
_cell.angle_alpha   90.00
_cell.angle_beta   90.00
_cell.angle_gamma   90.00
#
_symmetry.space_group_name_H-M   'P 1'
#
loop_
_entity.id
_entity.type
_entity.pdbx_description
1 polymer ?
#
loop_
_entity_poly.entity_id
_entity_poly.type
_entity_poly.pdbx_seq_one_letter_code
_entity_poly.pdbx_strand_id
1 'polypeptide(L)'
;MLPYATVGLDQVSMKTPVDCGRPVTEVHAEDTQVLQQLLNKEDTLAATDNVLMAFVFGIQKGRFPLTISMRACTKEFLVFDDPLCVSVCHLNVIPTKVYIPDLRYLFKDPLRGRKIVHAMLEQVDTVCLEQHWSDEKFRAAYLQAAPGREALRSMGTAGMNFPPSQQQLHLQYVHGPMLPFQYAVFKDGLHLQYKRFFPVQFLLDSLAAGDKDVHENTDIEEIIQMAAVVGVDYDSYWSQMCAQVNTIQESCSPWREADFMYRIVGKNVYDAQTGQELPELNVKAIQAADVKRLQSYGCGATEPGRCCYYPFAKRAAEIESWK
;
A
#
# COMPACT_ATOMS: atom_id res chain seq x y z
N MET A 1 19.09 8.95 -14.16
CA MET A 1 18.93 7.76 -15.03
C MET A 1 19.16 6.55 -14.14
N LEU A 2 18.26 5.56 -14.06
CA LEU A 2 17.62 4.86 -15.18
C LEU A 2 16.13 4.52 -14.88
N PRO A 3 15.18 4.91 -15.73
CA PRO A 3 13.89 4.24 -15.82
C PRO A 3 14.03 3.11 -16.86
N TYR A 4 14.39 1.92 -16.40
CA TYR A 4 14.15 0.73 -17.21
C TYR A 4 12.67 0.36 -17.13
N ALA A 5 12.16 -0.28 -18.18
CA ALA A 5 10.80 -0.79 -18.21
C ALA A 5 10.76 -2.22 -18.75
N THR A 6 9.81 -2.97 -18.20
CA THR A 6 9.49 -4.37 -18.47
C THR A 6 10.48 -5.37 -17.89
N VAL A 7 10.26 -5.73 -16.62
CA VAL A 7 10.93 -6.86 -15.95
C VAL A 7 10.34 -8.19 -16.43
N GLY A 8 11.18 -9.16 -16.76
CA GLY A 8 10.78 -10.57 -16.93
C GLY A 8 10.42 -11.23 -15.59
N LEU A 9 9.23 -10.92 -15.03
CA LEU A 9 8.78 -11.42 -13.71
C LEU A 9 8.24 -12.86 -13.72
N ASP A 10 8.42 -13.60 -14.80
CA ASP A 10 7.76 -14.90 -15.02
C ASP A 10 8.22 -16.05 -14.08
N GLN A 11 9.07 -15.78 -13.08
CA GLN A 11 9.77 -16.84 -12.34
C GLN A 11 9.40 -17.03 -10.87
N VAL A 12 8.52 -16.21 -10.26
CA VAL A 12 8.15 -16.40 -8.84
C VAL A 12 6.63 -16.41 -8.67
N SER A 13 6.06 -17.61 -8.70
CA SER A 13 4.67 -17.85 -8.25
C SER A 13 4.64 -17.72 -6.73
N MET A 14 4.14 -16.58 -6.24
CA MET A 14 3.92 -16.37 -4.82
C MET A 14 2.68 -17.14 -4.38
N LYS A 15 2.78 -17.92 -3.30
CA LYS A 15 1.66 -18.67 -2.74
C LYS A 15 0.53 -17.71 -2.37
N THR A 16 -0.69 -17.94 -2.86
CA THR A 16 -1.92 -17.32 -2.34
C THR A 16 -2.46 -18.20 -1.22
N PRO A 17 -2.48 -17.77 0.05
CA PRO A 17 -2.78 -18.69 1.16
C PRO A 17 -4.22 -18.62 1.67
N VAL A 18 -5.13 -17.91 1.01
CA VAL A 18 -6.45 -17.62 1.62
C VAL A 18 -7.60 -18.34 0.91
N ASP A 19 -8.44 -19.02 1.70
CA ASP A 19 -9.75 -19.51 1.27
C ASP A 19 -10.61 -18.33 0.80
N CYS A 20 -10.88 -18.29 -0.50
CA CYS A 20 -11.65 -17.21 -1.12
C CYS A 20 -13.08 -17.15 -0.58
N GLY A 21 -13.53 -15.96 -0.19
CA GLY A 21 -14.94 -15.69 0.08
C GLY A 21 -15.81 -15.81 -1.18
N ARG A 22 -17.12 -15.96 -0.99
CA ARG A 22 -18.10 -15.78 -2.06
C ARG A 22 -18.56 -14.32 -2.07
N PRO A 23 -18.83 -13.72 -3.24
CA PRO A 23 -19.44 -12.40 -3.28
C PRO A 23 -20.78 -12.45 -2.57
N VAL A 24 -21.15 -11.34 -1.90
CA VAL A 24 -22.49 -11.19 -1.35
C VAL A 24 -23.42 -10.96 -2.54
N THR A 25 -24.26 -11.95 -2.85
CA THR A 25 -25.18 -11.91 -4.01
C THR A 25 -26.35 -10.96 -3.82
N GLU A 26 -26.64 -10.60 -2.57
CA GLU A 26 -27.67 -9.64 -2.18
C GLU A 26 -27.02 -8.54 -1.34
N VAL A 27 -26.58 -7.47 -1.98
CA VAL A 27 -26.22 -6.24 -1.25
C VAL A 27 -27.53 -5.63 -0.78
N HIS A 28 -27.75 -5.54 0.54
CA HIS A 28 -28.96 -4.92 1.05
C HIS A 28 -29.01 -3.45 0.63
N ALA A 29 -30.21 -2.94 0.35
CA ALA A 29 -30.40 -1.53 -0.05
C ALA A 29 -29.81 -0.56 0.98
N GLU A 30 -29.87 -0.93 2.27
CA GLU A 30 -29.30 -0.19 3.39
C GLU A 30 -27.76 -0.13 3.33
N ASP A 31 -27.08 -1.23 3.00
CA ASP A 31 -25.62 -1.25 2.85
C ASP A 31 -25.16 -0.43 1.63
N THR A 32 -25.97 -0.44 0.56
CA THR A 32 -25.73 0.41 -0.62
C THR A 32 -25.93 1.88 -0.29
N GLN A 33 -26.92 2.22 0.54
CA GLN A 33 -27.19 3.58 0.97
C GLN A 33 -26.13 4.10 1.95
N VAL A 34 -25.66 3.26 2.89
CA VAL A 34 -24.55 3.61 3.79
C VAL A 34 -23.27 3.75 3.00
N LEU A 35 -22.98 2.85 2.06
CA LEU A 35 -21.86 3.03 1.15
C LEU A 35 -22.03 4.36 0.40
N GLN A 36 -23.17 4.65 -0.21
CA GLN A 36 -23.41 5.94 -0.86
C GLN A 36 -23.23 7.13 0.08
N GLN A 37 -23.59 7.04 1.36
CA GLN A 37 -23.33 8.10 2.35
C GLN A 37 -21.84 8.23 2.70
N LEU A 38 -21.12 7.11 2.79
CA LEU A 38 -19.66 7.07 2.94
C LEU A 38 -18.94 7.55 1.65
N LEU A 39 -19.57 7.40 0.49
CA LEU A 39 -19.09 7.85 -0.82
C LEU A 39 -19.44 9.32 -1.11
N ASN A 40 -20.55 9.82 -0.55
CA ASN A 40 -21.15 11.14 -0.86
C ASN A 40 -20.95 12.19 0.24
N LYS A 41 -20.01 12.01 1.18
CA LYS A 41 -19.56 13.16 1.99
C LYS A 41 -18.71 14.08 1.12
N GLU A 42 -19.40 14.92 0.33
CA GLU A 42 -18.89 16.16 -0.28
C GLU A 42 -18.18 16.97 0.84
N ASP A 43 -16.92 17.38 0.70
CA ASP A 43 -16.61 18.68 0.09
C ASP A 43 -15.13 18.87 -0.33
N THR A 44 -14.32 17.81 -0.47
CA THR A 44 -12.91 17.99 -0.87
C THR A 44 -12.46 17.00 -1.96
N LEU A 45 -12.14 17.57 -3.13
CA LEU A 45 -11.37 17.02 -4.26
C LEU A 45 -11.55 15.53 -4.60
N ALA A 46 -12.46 15.29 -5.56
CA ALA A 46 -12.76 14.04 -6.26
C ALA A 46 -13.45 12.97 -5.40
N ALA A 47 -14.76 12.80 -5.61
CA ALA A 47 -15.55 11.66 -5.14
C ALA A 47 -15.06 10.36 -5.81
N THR A 48 -13.88 9.89 -5.41
CA THR A 48 -13.41 8.54 -5.70
C THR A 48 -14.11 7.58 -4.76
N ASP A 49 -14.69 6.52 -5.33
CA ASP A 49 -15.37 5.52 -4.54
C ASP A 49 -14.42 4.97 -3.46
N ASN A 50 -14.91 4.79 -2.22
CA ASN A 50 -14.18 4.14 -1.13
C ASN A 50 -14.17 2.62 -1.36
N VAL A 51 -13.32 2.21 -2.30
CA VAL A 51 -13.09 0.84 -2.73
C VAL A 51 -12.71 -0.05 -1.55
N LEU A 52 -11.99 0.47 -0.55
CA LEU A 52 -11.59 -0.29 0.64
C LEU A 52 -12.81 -0.76 1.44
N MET A 53 -13.77 0.13 1.69
CA MET A 53 -15.03 -0.26 2.37
C MET A 53 -15.90 -1.15 1.50
N ALA A 54 -15.86 -0.98 0.17
CA ALA A 54 -16.58 -1.87 -0.72
C ALA A 54 -16.07 -3.33 -0.63
N PHE A 55 -14.76 -3.55 -0.41
CA PHE A 55 -14.23 -4.87 -0.11
C PHE A 55 -14.74 -5.43 1.22
N VAL A 56 -14.80 -4.60 2.28
CA VAL A 56 -15.32 -4.99 3.60
C VAL A 56 -16.79 -5.41 3.53
N PHE A 57 -17.58 -4.74 2.71
CA PHE A 57 -18.99 -5.08 2.49
C PHE A 57 -19.20 -6.22 1.47
N GLY A 58 -18.13 -6.75 0.86
CA GLY A 58 -18.23 -7.84 -0.11
C GLY A 58 -18.98 -7.47 -1.39
N ILE A 59 -18.95 -6.20 -1.78
CA ILE A 59 -19.61 -5.70 -2.98
C ILE A 59 -18.92 -6.27 -4.21
N GLN A 60 -19.68 -6.88 -5.10
CA GLN A 60 -19.11 -7.60 -6.24
C GLN A 60 -18.53 -6.67 -7.32
N LYS A 61 -19.22 -5.56 -7.61
CA LYS A 61 -18.93 -4.72 -8.78
C LYS A 61 -19.30 -3.26 -8.53
N GLY A 62 -18.37 -2.37 -8.86
CA GLY A 62 -18.60 -0.94 -9.04
C GLY A 62 -18.41 -0.57 -10.51
N ARG A 63 -17.61 0.47 -10.79
CA ARG A 63 -17.15 0.76 -12.17
C ARG A 63 -16.30 -0.37 -12.77
N PHE A 64 -15.67 -1.18 -11.91
CA PHE A 64 -14.85 -2.35 -12.23
C PHE A 64 -15.13 -3.47 -11.23
N PRO A 65 -14.71 -4.73 -11.48
CA PRO A 65 -14.81 -5.81 -10.49
C PRO A 65 -14.07 -5.43 -9.20
N LEU A 66 -14.74 -5.54 -8.07
CA LEU A 66 -14.18 -5.20 -6.75
C LEU A 66 -13.60 -6.47 -6.11
N THR A 67 -12.63 -7.05 -6.80
CA THR A 67 -11.82 -8.15 -6.31
C THR A 67 -10.40 -7.67 -6.02
N ILE A 68 -9.77 -8.27 -5.01
CA ILE A 68 -8.47 -7.82 -4.49
C ILE A 68 -7.51 -9.00 -4.35
N SER A 69 -6.21 -8.80 -4.55
CA SER A 69 -5.21 -9.81 -4.19
C SER A 69 -5.00 -9.81 -2.69
N MET A 70 -5.84 -10.58 -2.00
CA MET A 70 -5.80 -10.75 -0.56
C MET A 70 -4.65 -11.68 -0.16
N ARG A 71 -3.83 -11.23 0.80
CA ARG A 71 -2.70 -11.97 1.36
C ARG A 71 -3.06 -12.65 2.67
N ALA A 72 -3.82 -11.97 3.51
CA ALA A 72 -4.34 -12.52 4.75
C ALA A 72 -5.64 -11.80 5.12
N CYS A 73 -6.49 -12.50 5.86
CA CYS A 73 -7.69 -11.88 6.40
C CYS A 73 -8.12 -12.54 7.71
N THR A 74 -8.63 -11.71 8.61
CA THR A 74 -9.34 -12.13 9.81
C THR A 74 -10.67 -11.38 9.87
N LYS A 75 -11.46 -11.61 10.92
CA LYS A 75 -12.65 -10.80 11.18
C LYS A 75 -12.34 -9.34 11.55
N GLU A 76 -11.08 -9.04 11.88
CA GLU A 76 -10.60 -7.73 12.37
C GLU A 76 -9.80 -6.96 11.32
N PHE A 77 -9.05 -7.66 10.47
CA PHE A 77 -8.12 -7.04 9.52
C PHE A 77 -8.18 -7.70 8.15
N LEU A 78 -7.88 -6.91 7.13
CA LEU A 78 -7.67 -7.36 5.76
C LEU A 78 -6.28 -6.89 5.31
N VAL A 79 -5.46 -7.83 4.83
CA VAL A 79 -4.14 -7.59 4.25
C VAL A 79 -4.17 -7.96 2.77
N PHE A 80 -3.68 -7.07 1.92
CA PHE A 80 -3.73 -7.24 0.48
C PHE A 80 -2.56 -6.53 -0.20
N ASP A 81 -2.24 -6.94 -1.41
CA ASP A 81 -1.27 -6.22 -2.22
C ASP A 81 -1.83 -4.87 -2.64
N ASP A 82 -1.01 -3.83 -2.56
CA ASP A 82 -1.41 -2.51 -3.02
C ASP A 82 -1.75 -2.54 -4.53
N PRO A 83 -2.89 -1.96 -4.94
CA PRO A 83 -3.29 -1.89 -6.34
C PRO A 83 -2.21 -1.30 -7.27
N LEU A 84 -1.43 -0.35 -6.77
CA LEU A 84 -0.35 0.36 -7.45
C LEU A 84 1.01 -0.03 -6.84
N CYS A 85 1.26 -1.33 -6.67
CA CYS A 85 2.51 -1.90 -6.17
C CYS A 85 3.75 -1.13 -6.65
N VAL A 86 4.53 -0.62 -5.68
CA VAL A 86 5.78 0.11 -5.95
C VAL A 86 7.04 -0.73 -5.72
N SER A 87 6.86 -1.89 -5.10
CA SER A 87 7.88 -2.91 -4.87
C SER A 87 7.28 -4.30 -5.05
N VAL A 88 8.11 -5.34 -4.97
CA VAL A 88 7.68 -6.74 -5.06
C VAL A 88 6.89 -7.23 -3.85
N CYS A 89 6.90 -6.48 -2.75
CA CYS A 89 6.08 -6.69 -1.57
C CYS A 89 5.61 -5.31 -1.09
N HIS A 90 4.48 -4.87 -1.65
CA HIS A 90 3.78 -3.65 -1.26
C HIS A 90 2.41 -4.06 -0.72
N LEU A 91 2.25 -3.98 0.59
CA LEU A 91 1.04 -4.42 1.29
C LEU A 91 0.25 -3.23 1.79
N ASN A 92 -1.07 -3.36 1.78
CA ASN A 92 -1.98 -2.55 2.56
C ASN A 92 -2.62 -3.41 3.65
N VAL A 93 -2.78 -2.81 4.83
CA VAL A 93 -3.59 -3.38 5.92
C VAL A 93 -4.70 -2.40 6.24
N ILE A 94 -5.94 -2.89 6.39
CA ILE A 94 -7.07 -2.12 6.91
C ILE A 94 -7.73 -2.84 8.09
N PRO A 95 -8.21 -2.11 9.11
CA PRO A 95 -9.18 -2.67 10.04
C PRO A 95 -10.52 -2.85 9.33
N THR A 96 -11.24 -3.93 9.64
CA THR A 96 -12.53 -4.24 9.01
C THR A 96 -13.70 -4.11 9.96
N LYS A 97 -13.48 -4.02 11.28
CA LYS A 97 -14.55 -3.82 12.27
C LYS A 97 -14.85 -2.37 12.61
N VAL A 98 -13.97 -1.46 12.23
CA VAL A 98 -14.10 -0.04 12.58
C VAL A 98 -13.79 0.82 11.37
N TYR A 99 -14.66 1.79 11.13
CA TYR A 99 -14.49 2.81 10.11
C TYR A 99 -13.67 3.96 10.68
N ILE A 100 -12.50 4.19 10.09
CA ILE A 100 -11.58 5.25 10.49
C ILE A 100 -11.24 6.03 9.21
N PRO A 101 -11.76 7.24 9.00
CA PRO A 101 -11.62 7.93 7.70
C PRO A 101 -10.17 8.20 7.30
N ASP A 102 -9.35 8.64 8.26
CA ASP A 102 -7.95 9.01 8.05
C ASP A 102 -7.15 8.94 9.37
N LEU A 103 -5.85 9.25 9.30
CA LEU A 103 -4.94 9.14 10.44
C LEU A 103 -5.26 10.09 11.62
N ARG A 104 -5.99 11.19 11.40
CA ARG A 104 -6.26 12.18 12.48
C ARG A 104 -7.11 11.57 13.57
N TYR A 105 -8.03 10.68 13.19
CA TYR A 105 -8.91 9.97 14.11
C TYR A 105 -8.12 9.13 15.13
N LEU A 106 -6.92 8.64 14.78
CA LEU A 106 -6.06 7.92 15.73
C LEU A 106 -5.71 8.75 16.96
N PHE A 107 -5.64 10.08 16.83
CA PHE A 107 -5.30 10.99 17.91
C PHE A 107 -6.48 11.37 18.80
N LYS A 108 -7.72 11.06 18.41
CA LYS A 108 -8.92 11.25 19.25
C LYS A 108 -8.97 10.27 20.42
N ASP A 109 -8.34 9.10 20.26
CA ASP A 109 -8.11 8.12 21.32
C ASP A 109 -6.71 7.51 21.08
N PRO A 110 -5.63 8.17 21.56
CA PRO A 110 -4.27 7.77 21.24
C PRO A 110 -3.92 6.36 21.68
N LEU A 111 -4.48 5.90 22.81
CA LEU A 111 -4.25 4.56 23.32
C LEU A 111 -4.85 3.51 22.37
N ARG A 112 -6.09 3.71 21.93
CA ARG A 112 -6.74 2.82 20.97
C ARG A 112 -6.11 2.92 19.58
N GLY A 113 -5.79 4.14 19.14
CA GLY A 113 -5.10 4.39 17.87
C GLY A 113 -3.78 3.65 17.80
N ARG A 114 -2.95 3.74 18.84
CA ARG A 114 -1.68 3.03 18.94
C ARG A 114 -1.85 1.50 18.91
N LYS A 115 -2.85 0.96 19.61
CA LYS A 115 -3.17 -0.48 19.57
C LYS A 115 -3.50 -0.95 18.16
N ILE A 116 -4.28 -0.17 17.41
CA ILE A 116 -4.62 -0.52 16.03
C ILE A 116 -3.40 -0.47 15.12
N VAL A 117 -2.58 0.58 15.21
CA VAL A 117 -1.37 0.70 14.39
C VAL A 117 -0.41 -0.47 14.65
N HIS A 118 -0.19 -0.85 15.91
CA HIS A 118 0.60 -2.04 16.24
C HIS A 118 0.00 -3.32 15.67
N ALA A 119 -1.31 -3.55 15.83
CA ALA A 119 -1.97 -4.74 15.29
C ALA A 119 -1.86 -4.80 13.76
N MET A 120 -1.93 -3.66 13.05
CA MET A 120 -1.74 -3.60 11.60
C MET A 120 -0.29 -3.98 11.20
N LEU A 121 0.71 -3.52 11.96
CA LEU A 121 2.11 -3.91 11.75
C LEU A 121 2.34 -5.41 12.01
N GLU A 122 1.69 -6.00 13.01
CA GLU A 122 1.75 -7.44 13.26
C GLU A 122 1.20 -8.25 12.08
N GLN A 123 0.14 -7.75 11.43
CA GLN A 123 -0.38 -8.38 10.21
C GLN A 123 0.61 -8.30 9.05
N VAL A 124 1.28 -7.15 8.86
CA VAL A 124 2.36 -6.99 7.88
C VAL A 124 3.48 -7.99 8.13
N ASP A 125 3.98 -8.06 9.37
CA ASP A 125 5.07 -8.93 9.76
C ASP A 125 4.74 -10.40 9.51
N THR A 126 3.51 -10.81 9.83
CA THR A 126 3.03 -12.18 9.61
C THR A 126 3.03 -12.51 8.12
N VAL A 127 2.43 -11.68 7.28
CA VAL A 127 2.37 -11.90 5.83
C VAL A 127 3.77 -11.89 5.21
N CYS A 128 4.60 -10.91 5.58
CA CYS A 128 5.97 -10.83 5.08
C CYS A 128 6.77 -12.07 5.46
N LEU A 129 6.70 -12.51 6.72
CA LEU A 129 7.41 -13.69 7.18
C LEU A 129 6.96 -14.95 6.46
N GLU A 130 5.65 -15.19 6.41
CA GLU A 130 5.10 -16.46 5.91
C GLU A 130 5.14 -16.57 4.39
N GLN A 131 4.95 -15.46 3.66
CA GLN A 131 4.69 -15.48 2.22
C GLN A 131 5.85 -14.92 1.37
N HIS A 132 6.76 -14.14 1.95
CA HIS A 132 7.87 -13.52 1.23
C HIS A 132 9.23 -13.94 1.81
N TRP A 133 9.48 -13.67 3.08
CA TRP A 133 10.77 -13.91 3.74
C TRP A 133 11.04 -15.38 4.05
N SER A 134 10.02 -16.25 4.05
CA SER A 134 10.23 -17.70 4.11
C SER A 134 10.53 -18.30 2.73
N ASP A 135 10.27 -17.58 1.64
CA ASP A 135 10.47 -18.06 0.28
C ASP A 135 11.92 -17.82 -0.16
N GLU A 136 12.69 -18.90 -0.24
CA GLU A 136 14.08 -18.88 -0.68
C GLU A 136 14.24 -18.36 -2.12
N LYS A 137 13.28 -18.62 -3.02
CA LYS A 137 13.31 -18.10 -4.39
C LYS A 137 13.10 -16.60 -4.41
N PHE A 138 12.13 -16.11 -3.63
CA PHE A 138 11.91 -14.67 -3.47
C PHE A 138 13.18 -14.00 -2.93
N ARG A 139 13.78 -14.55 -1.86
CA ARG A 139 15.02 -14.02 -1.28
C ARG A 139 16.17 -14.03 -2.29
N ALA A 140 16.41 -15.15 -2.97
CA ALA A 140 17.48 -15.25 -3.95
C ALA A 140 17.29 -14.29 -5.14
N ALA A 141 16.04 -14.07 -5.56
CA ALA A 141 15.71 -13.19 -6.69
C ALA A 141 15.84 -11.70 -6.34
N TYR A 142 15.42 -11.30 -5.13
CA TYR A 142 15.26 -9.87 -4.80
C TYR A 142 16.17 -9.36 -3.70
N LEU A 143 16.87 -10.25 -2.99
CA LEU A 143 17.68 -9.92 -1.82
C LEU A 143 19.07 -10.55 -2.03
N GLN A 144 19.92 -9.84 -2.80
CA GLN A 144 21.22 -10.31 -3.32
C GLN A 144 22.07 -11.08 -2.30
N ALA A 145 22.07 -10.64 -1.04
CA ALA A 145 22.58 -11.40 0.09
C ALA A 145 21.40 -11.71 1.01
N ALA A 146 21.16 -12.98 1.31
CA ALA A 146 20.02 -13.43 2.12
C ALA A 146 20.14 -12.86 3.56
N PRO A 147 19.48 -11.74 3.88
CA PRO A 147 19.65 -11.09 5.17
C PRO A 147 19.04 -11.99 6.25
N GLY A 148 19.51 -11.85 7.48
CA GLY A 148 18.80 -12.40 8.64
C GLY A 148 17.39 -11.81 8.75
N ARG A 149 16.49 -12.50 9.43
CA ARG A 149 15.08 -12.07 9.55
C ARG A 149 14.90 -10.66 10.13
N GLU A 150 15.72 -10.28 11.10
CA GLU A 150 15.67 -8.93 11.67
C GLU A 150 16.07 -7.85 10.66
N ALA A 151 17.09 -8.12 9.85
CA ALA A 151 17.49 -7.23 8.77
C ALA A 151 16.40 -7.10 7.69
N LEU A 152 15.61 -8.16 7.43
CA LEU A 152 14.48 -8.09 6.51
C LEU A 152 13.37 -7.16 7.01
N ARG A 153 13.05 -7.18 8.31
CA ARG A 153 12.09 -6.23 8.90
C ARG A 153 12.55 -4.79 8.71
N SER A 154 13.83 -4.51 8.91
CA SER A 154 14.39 -3.16 8.71
C SER A 154 14.55 -2.78 7.23
N MET A 155 14.14 -3.63 6.29
CA MET A 155 14.10 -3.28 4.85
C MET A 155 12.72 -2.76 4.41
N GLY A 156 11.76 -2.72 5.32
CA GLY A 156 10.43 -2.18 5.08
C GLY A 156 10.30 -0.70 5.43
N THR A 157 9.43 0.00 4.70
CA THR A 157 8.92 1.32 5.05
C THR A 157 7.42 1.21 5.25
N ALA A 158 6.93 1.60 6.43
CA ALA A 158 5.50 1.62 6.74
C ALA A 158 5.02 3.03 7.07
N GLY A 159 3.79 3.35 6.66
CA GLY A 159 3.17 4.64 6.96
C GLY A 159 1.77 4.78 6.37
N MET A 160 1.21 5.98 6.53
CA MET A 160 -0.16 6.31 6.12
C MET A 160 -0.18 7.62 5.36
N ASN A 161 -1.07 7.76 4.37
CA ASN A 161 -1.22 9.01 3.63
C ASN A 161 -2.25 9.95 4.29
N PHE A 162 -1.99 11.25 4.22
CA PHE A 162 -2.96 12.32 4.48
C PHE A 162 -2.93 13.40 3.38
N PRO A 163 -4.08 13.77 2.79
CA PRO A 163 -5.34 13.03 2.86
C PRO A 163 -5.17 11.64 2.23
N PRO A 164 -5.90 10.62 2.72
CA PRO A 164 -5.85 9.30 2.13
C PRO A 164 -6.54 9.30 0.77
N SER A 165 -6.10 8.44 -0.16
CA SER A 165 -6.76 8.26 -1.45
C SER A 165 -8.11 7.55 -1.35
N GLN A 166 -8.39 6.92 -0.21
CA GLN A 166 -9.56 6.13 0.11
C GLN A 166 -9.90 6.43 1.57
N GLN A 167 -11.15 6.79 1.88
CA GLN A 167 -11.57 7.19 3.23
C GLN A 167 -11.72 5.97 4.17
N GLN A 168 -10.68 5.17 4.31
CA GLN A 168 -10.56 4.13 5.31
C GLN A 168 -9.08 4.02 5.63
N LEU A 169 -8.73 4.08 6.90
CA LEU A 169 -7.37 4.02 7.39
C LEU A 169 -6.71 2.77 6.83
N HIS A 170 -5.63 2.98 6.07
CA HIS A 170 -4.83 1.91 5.51
C HIS A 170 -3.36 2.18 5.77
N LEU A 171 -2.70 1.21 6.40
CA LEU A 171 -1.25 1.19 6.54
C LEU A 171 -0.67 0.67 5.23
N GLN A 172 0.13 1.50 4.57
CA GLN A 172 0.97 1.07 3.45
C GLN A 172 2.28 0.55 4.01
N TYR A 173 2.71 -0.59 3.52
CA TYR A 173 4.01 -1.17 3.81
C TYR A 173 4.73 -1.53 2.50
N VAL A 174 5.86 -0.88 2.26
CA VAL A 174 6.70 -1.07 1.08
C VAL A 174 8.00 -1.74 1.53
N HIS A 175 8.15 -3.03 1.21
CA HIS A 175 9.44 -3.71 1.37
C HIS A 175 10.37 -3.36 0.22
N GLY A 176 11.61 -2.95 0.53
CA GLY A 176 12.62 -2.67 -0.50
C GLY A 176 13.25 -3.94 -1.10
N PRO A 177 13.92 -3.83 -2.27
CA PRO A 177 14.03 -2.63 -3.09
C PRO A 177 12.72 -2.30 -3.83
N MET A 178 12.55 -1.03 -4.17
CA MET A 178 11.48 -0.60 -5.06
C MET A 178 11.76 -1.06 -6.49
N LEU A 179 10.71 -1.15 -7.29
CA LEU A 179 10.83 -1.34 -8.74
C LEU A 179 11.58 -0.15 -9.35
N PRO A 180 12.44 -0.31 -10.37
CA PRO A 180 13.34 0.75 -10.83
C PRO A 180 12.62 2.04 -11.23
N PHE A 181 11.50 1.91 -11.97
CA PHE A 181 10.68 3.06 -12.34
C PHE A 181 10.11 3.76 -11.11
N GLN A 182 9.60 3.00 -10.14
CA GLN A 182 9.00 3.55 -8.92
C GLN A 182 10.06 4.17 -8.01
N TYR A 183 11.28 3.63 -7.99
CA TYR A 183 12.41 4.25 -7.32
C TYR A 183 12.82 5.56 -7.99
N ALA A 184 12.75 5.67 -9.32
CA ALA A 184 12.97 6.93 -10.01
C ALA A 184 11.89 7.97 -9.62
N VAL A 185 10.62 7.59 -9.59
CA VAL A 185 9.51 8.44 -9.12
C VAL A 185 9.68 8.85 -7.65
N PHE A 186 10.18 7.95 -6.80
CA PHE A 186 10.56 8.27 -5.41
C PHE A 186 11.67 9.33 -5.36
N LYS A 187 12.74 9.18 -6.16
CA LYS A 187 13.83 10.17 -6.22
C LYS A 187 13.38 11.54 -6.73
N ASP A 188 12.34 11.58 -7.56
CA ASP A 188 11.71 12.82 -8.02
C ASP A 188 10.75 13.44 -6.96
N GLY A 189 10.64 12.83 -5.78
CA GLY A 189 9.81 13.31 -4.67
C GLY A 189 8.31 13.07 -4.88
N LEU A 190 7.93 12.15 -5.77
CA LEU A 190 6.52 11.88 -6.12
C LEU A 190 5.93 10.67 -5.38
N HIS A 191 6.76 9.79 -4.82
CA HIS A 191 6.34 8.79 -3.84
C HIS A 191 6.76 9.18 -2.43
N LEU A 192 6.01 8.69 -1.45
CA LEU A 192 6.27 8.94 -0.02
C LEU A 192 6.44 10.45 0.29
N GLN A 193 5.60 11.27 -0.36
CA GLN A 193 5.70 12.73 -0.38
C GLN A 193 5.77 13.34 1.03
N TYR A 194 6.66 14.30 1.22
CA TYR A 194 6.79 15.08 2.43
C TYR A 194 5.44 15.73 2.80
N LYS A 195 5.05 15.63 4.08
CA LYS A 195 3.78 16.07 4.66
C LYS A 195 2.51 15.41 4.10
N ARG A 196 2.68 14.43 3.22
CA ARG A 196 1.59 13.57 2.74
C ARG A 196 1.72 12.15 3.27
N PHE A 197 2.92 11.58 3.28
CA PHE A 197 3.18 10.26 3.85
C PHE A 197 3.71 10.40 5.28
N PHE A 198 3.06 9.74 6.22
CA PHE A 198 3.38 9.77 7.64
C PHE A 198 4.05 8.45 8.05
N PRO A 199 5.37 8.45 8.31
CA PRO A 199 6.07 7.26 8.76
C PRO A 199 5.41 6.68 10.01
N VAL A 200 5.25 5.36 10.07
CA VAL A 200 4.50 4.71 11.15
C VAL A 200 5.13 4.97 12.53
N GLN A 201 6.46 5.08 12.60
CA GLN A 201 7.14 5.35 13.86
C GLN A 201 6.87 6.77 14.36
N PHE A 202 6.79 7.77 13.46
CA PHE A 202 6.34 9.11 13.82
C PHE A 202 4.93 9.07 14.44
N LEU A 203 4.01 8.32 13.82
CA LEU A 203 2.64 8.19 14.34
C LEU A 203 2.63 7.51 15.71
N LEU A 204 3.34 6.40 15.87
CA LEU A 204 3.41 5.67 17.14
C LEU A 204 3.99 6.51 18.28
N ASP A 205 5.08 7.23 18.04
CA ASP A 205 5.71 8.07 19.05
C ASP A 205 4.86 9.31 19.35
N SER A 206 4.21 9.89 18.34
CA SER A 206 3.24 10.96 18.52
C SER A 206 2.03 10.51 19.35
N LEU A 207 1.49 9.31 19.09
CA LEU A 207 0.37 8.76 19.87
C LEU A 207 0.81 8.40 21.30
N ALA A 208 2.05 7.94 21.48
CA ALA A 208 2.60 7.60 22.78
C ALA A 208 2.77 8.81 23.71
N ALA A 209 2.92 10.02 23.14
CA ALA A 209 3.03 11.25 23.91
C ALA A 209 1.70 11.70 24.55
N GLY A 210 0.61 10.95 24.36
CA GLY A 210 -0.68 11.17 25.02
C GLY A 210 -1.66 12.03 24.22
N ASP A 211 -2.71 12.46 24.92
CA ASP A 211 -3.87 13.15 24.36
C ASP A 211 -3.48 14.45 23.66
N LYS A 212 -4.11 14.69 22.51
CA LYS A 212 -3.99 15.91 21.71
C LYS A 212 -5.40 16.37 21.39
N ASP A 213 -5.59 17.69 21.32
CA ASP A 213 -6.87 18.27 20.94
C ASP A 213 -7.05 18.20 19.40
N VAL A 214 -7.27 16.98 18.90
CA VAL A 214 -7.44 16.70 17.47
C VAL A 214 -8.91 16.42 17.17
N HIS A 215 -9.42 17.06 16.12
CA HIS A 215 -10.78 16.90 15.60
C HIS A 215 -10.77 16.75 14.07
N GLU A 216 -11.94 16.51 13.46
CA GLU A 216 -12.09 16.17 12.03
C GLU A 216 -11.65 17.29 11.07
N ASN A 217 -11.47 18.49 11.60
CA ASN A 217 -11.05 19.69 10.87
C ASN A 217 -9.62 20.14 11.23
N THR A 218 -8.93 19.41 12.11
CA THR A 218 -7.54 19.73 12.46
C THR A 218 -6.68 19.57 11.21
N ASP A 219 -5.90 20.61 10.90
CA ASP A 219 -4.94 20.59 9.81
C ASP A 219 -3.80 19.62 10.14
N ILE A 220 -3.23 18.99 9.13
CA ILE A 220 -2.13 18.05 9.34
C ILE A 220 -0.87 18.73 9.88
N GLU A 221 -0.65 20.00 9.52
CA GLU A 221 0.43 20.83 10.04
C GLU A 221 0.28 21.06 11.55
N GLU A 222 -0.96 21.19 12.04
CA GLU A 222 -1.22 21.33 13.47
C GLU A 222 -0.83 20.05 14.21
N ILE A 223 -1.11 18.86 13.65
CA ILE A 223 -0.69 17.58 14.24
C ILE A 223 0.84 17.47 14.29
N ILE A 224 1.53 17.89 13.23
CA ILE A 224 3.00 17.93 13.19
C ILE A 224 3.52 18.87 14.29
N GLN A 225 2.92 20.06 14.46
CA GLN A 225 3.31 21.02 15.50
C GLN A 225 3.04 20.47 16.91
N MET A 226 1.89 19.84 17.14
CA MET A 226 1.56 19.19 18.42
C MET A 226 2.56 18.07 18.76
N ALA A 227 3.03 17.32 17.77
CA ALA A 227 4.07 16.30 17.95
C ALA A 227 5.44 16.94 18.27
N ALA A 228 5.79 18.04 17.60
CA ALA A 228 7.04 18.75 17.85
C ALA A 228 7.13 19.32 19.28
N VAL A 229 6.03 19.80 19.86
CA VAL A 229 5.98 20.30 21.26
C VAL A 229 6.41 19.24 22.28
N VAL A 230 6.20 17.95 21.97
CA VAL A 230 6.59 16.82 22.81
C VAL A 230 7.86 16.11 22.33
N GLY A 231 8.63 16.75 21.44
CA GLY A 231 9.93 16.26 20.98
C GLY A 231 9.87 15.23 19.85
N VAL A 232 8.72 15.07 19.19
CA VAL A 232 8.56 14.16 18.05
C VAL A 232 8.61 14.97 16.74
N ASP A 233 9.79 14.98 16.11
CA ASP A 233 10.08 15.79 14.92
C ASP A 233 9.80 15.04 13.60
N TYR A 234 8.72 15.41 12.92
CA TYR A 234 8.32 14.81 11.63
C TYR A 234 9.44 14.82 10.58
N ASP A 235 10.21 15.91 10.48
CA ASP A 235 11.23 16.08 9.45
C ASP A 235 12.35 15.07 9.60
N SER A 236 12.74 14.81 10.84
CA SER A 236 13.71 13.77 11.20
C SER A 236 13.21 12.37 10.81
N TYR A 237 11.98 11.99 11.17
CA TYR A 237 11.43 10.67 10.79
C TYR A 237 11.31 10.49 9.28
N TRP A 238 10.83 11.51 8.58
CA TRP A 238 10.68 11.45 7.13
C TRP A 238 12.04 11.36 6.43
N SER A 239 13.01 12.17 6.84
CA SER A 239 14.36 12.15 6.27
C SER A 239 15.08 10.82 6.53
N GLN A 240 14.94 10.26 7.73
CA GLN A 240 15.49 8.94 8.07
C GLN A 240 14.88 7.83 7.21
N MET A 241 13.55 7.84 7.05
CA MET A 241 12.85 6.91 6.17
C MET A 241 13.36 7.01 4.73
N CYS A 242 13.49 8.22 4.18
CA CYS A 242 14.01 8.41 2.82
C CYS A 242 15.46 7.91 2.67
N ALA A 243 16.32 8.19 3.67
CA ALA A 243 17.69 7.70 3.69
C ALA A 243 17.75 6.16 3.75
N GLN A 244 16.86 5.54 4.52
CA GLN A 244 16.73 4.09 4.61
C GLN A 244 16.30 3.48 3.26
N VAL A 245 15.29 4.04 2.59
CA VAL A 245 14.87 3.59 1.25
C VAL A 245 16.03 3.66 0.26
N ASN A 246 16.80 4.74 0.24
CA ASN A 246 17.98 4.88 -0.61
C ASN A 246 19.05 3.82 -0.28
N THR A 247 19.36 3.64 1.00
CA THR A 247 20.34 2.65 1.47
C THR A 247 19.95 1.25 1.02
N ILE A 248 18.69 0.86 1.22
CA ILE A 248 18.17 -0.45 0.81
C ILE A 248 18.23 -0.62 -0.70
N GLN A 249 17.87 0.41 -1.46
CA GLN A 249 17.93 0.34 -2.92
C GLN A 249 19.37 0.13 -3.38
N GLU A 250 20.34 0.86 -2.82
CA GLU A 250 21.76 0.73 -3.17
C GLU A 250 22.32 -0.65 -2.78
N SER A 251 21.94 -1.18 -1.62
CA SER A 251 22.47 -2.46 -1.12
C SER A 251 21.78 -3.69 -1.69
N CYS A 252 20.53 -3.56 -2.15
CA CYS A 252 19.68 -4.72 -2.44
C CYS A 252 18.98 -4.68 -3.80
N SER A 253 19.23 -3.70 -4.67
CA SER A 253 18.66 -3.68 -6.03
C SER A 253 19.16 -4.85 -6.88
N PRO A 254 18.40 -5.95 -7.06
CA PRO A 254 18.83 -7.11 -7.83
C PRO A 254 18.83 -6.83 -9.34
N TRP A 255 18.28 -5.68 -9.74
CA TRP A 255 17.94 -5.32 -11.09
C TRP A 255 19.21 -5.21 -11.95
N ARG A 256 19.36 -6.12 -12.92
CA ARG A 256 20.42 -6.10 -13.93
C ARG A 256 19.84 -5.55 -15.22
N GLU A 257 20.68 -4.94 -16.07
CA GLU A 257 20.23 -4.40 -17.36
C GLU A 257 19.53 -5.47 -18.21
N ALA A 258 20.04 -6.71 -18.16
CA ALA A 258 19.48 -7.86 -18.87
C ALA A 258 18.08 -8.28 -18.38
N ASP A 259 17.63 -7.82 -17.21
CA ASP A 259 16.29 -8.09 -16.70
C ASP A 259 15.23 -7.21 -17.40
N PHE A 260 15.63 -6.24 -18.22
CA PHE A 260 14.74 -5.27 -18.87
C PHE A 260 14.78 -5.34 -20.40
N MET A 261 13.62 -5.14 -21.01
CA MET A 261 13.52 -5.01 -22.47
C MET A 261 13.84 -3.59 -22.95
N TYR A 262 13.47 -2.58 -22.17
CA TYR A 262 13.56 -1.19 -22.59
C TYR A 262 14.25 -0.29 -21.56
N ARG A 263 14.93 0.75 -22.06
CA ARG A 263 15.41 1.90 -21.30
C ARG A 263 14.64 3.13 -21.73
N ILE A 264 14.04 3.83 -20.77
CA ILE A 264 13.35 5.09 -21.01
C ILE A 264 14.32 6.23 -20.71
N VAL A 265 14.42 7.24 -21.57
CA VAL A 265 15.17 8.47 -21.27
C VAL A 265 14.32 9.66 -21.68
N GLY A 266 13.83 10.42 -20.70
CA GLY A 266 12.84 11.47 -20.94
C GLY A 266 11.55 10.88 -21.50
N LYS A 267 11.24 11.19 -22.76
CA LYS A 267 10.06 10.68 -23.47
C LYS A 267 10.36 9.57 -24.48
N ASN A 268 11.64 9.22 -24.64
CA ASN A 268 12.11 8.31 -25.67
C ASN A 268 12.32 6.92 -25.08
N VAL A 269 12.06 5.90 -25.91
CA VAL A 269 12.24 4.50 -25.58
C VAL A 269 13.45 3.98 -26.35
N TYR A 270 14.31 3.25 -25.67
CA TYR A 270 15.47 2.59 -26.25
C TYR A 270 15.39 1.11 -25.96
N ASP A 271 15.83 0.29 -26.90
CA ASP A 271 16.08 -1.13 -26.67
C ASP A 271 17.21 -1.27 -25.62
N ALA A 272 17.00 -2.06 -24.58
CA ALA A 272 17.95 -2.15 -23.47
C ALA A 272 19.27 -2.85 -23.87
N GLN A 273 19.26 -3.71 -24.88
CA GLN A 273 20.42 -4.51 -25.29
C GLN A 273 21.29 -3.79 -26.32
N THR A 274 20.65 -3.17 -27.31
CA THR A 274 21.30 -2.52 -28.45
C THR A 274 21.48 -1.02 -28.24
N GLY A 275 20.72 -0.42 -27.32
CA GLY A 275 20.68 1.03 -27.12
C GLY A 275 20.02 1.80 -28.27
N GLN A 276 19.43 1.12 -29.25
CA GLN A 276 18.75 1.74 -30.38
C GLN A 276 17.46 2.41 -29.92
N GLU A 277 17.20 3.63 -30.41
CA GLU A 277 15.93 4.31 -30.17
C GLU A 277 14.78 3.60 -30.92
N LEU A 278 13.66 3.41 -30.23
CA LEU A 278 12.44 2.77 -30.70
C LEU A 278 11.30 3.81 -30.74
N PRO A 279 11.28 4.72 -31.74
CA PRO A 279 10.35 5.86 -31.78
C PRO A 279 8.87 5.45 -31.93
N GLU A 280 8.60 4.22 -32.36
CA GLU A 280 7.27 3.65 -32.48
C GLU A 280 6.65 3.27 -31.12
N LEU A 281 7.48 3.13 -30.08
CA LEU A 281 7.02 2.72 -28.76
C LEU A 281 6.61 3.91 -27.91
N ASN A 282 5.52 3.74 -27.16
CA ASN A 282 4.99 4.76 -26.27
C ASN A 282 5.31 4.42 -24.81
N VAL A 283 5.99 5.34 -24.11
CA VAL A 283 6.34 5.21 -22.69
C VAL A 283 5.14 4.87 -21.81
N LYS A 284 3.98 5.53 -22.01
CA LYS A 284 2.77 5.26 -21.21
C LYS A 284 2.21 3.88 -21.48
N ALA A 285 2.27 3.39 -22.71
CA ALA A 285 1.80 2.05 -23.05
C ALA A 285 2.69 0.97 -22.41
N ILE A 286 4.01 1.16 -22.42
CA ILE A 286 4.96 0.27 -21.74
C ILE A 286 4.68 0.29 -20.23
N GLN A 287 4.56 1.47 -19.63
CA GLN A 287 4.23 1.60 -18.20
C GLN A 287 2.89 0.93 -17.86
N ALA A 288 1.86 1.10 -18.69
CA ALA A 288 0.57 0.45 -18.48
C ALA A 288 0.68 -1.09 -18.59
N ALA A 289 1.54 -1.61 -19.46
CA ALA A 289 1.81 -3.04 -19.57
C ALA A 289 2.54 -3.58 -18.33
N ASP A 290 3.54 -2.86 -17.83
CA ASP A 290 4.25 -3.21 -16.60
C ASP A 290 3.32 -3.19 -15.39
N VAL A 291 2.53 -2.11 -15.25
CA VAL A 291 1.48 -2.00 -14.23
C VAL A 291 0.58 -3.21 -14.34
N LYS A 292 0.01 -3.53 -15.52
CA LYS A 292 -0.89 -4.68 -15.68
C LYS A 292 -0.26 -6.03 -15.28
N ARG A 293 1.05 -6.22 -15.51
CA ARG A 293 1.76 -7.45 -15.10
C ARG A 293 1.94 -7.53 -13.58
N LEU A 294 2.23 -6.39 -12.97
CA LEU A 294 2.42 -6.21 -11.53
C LEU A 294 1.11 -6.06 -10.74
N GLN A 295 0.02 -5.73 -11.44
CA GLN A 295 -1.25 -5.35 -10.88
C GLN A 295 -1.88 -6.55 -10.15
N SER A 296 -2.31 -6.28 -8.93
CA SER A 296 -2.85 -7.24 -7.99
C SER A 296 -4.35 -6.99 -7.70
N TYR A 297 -5.04 -6.22 -8.55
CA TYR A 297 -6.45 -5.88 -8.37
C TYR A 297 -7.23 -5.91 -9.68
N GLY A 298 -8.51 -6.24 -9.60
CA GLY A 298 -9.40 -6.25 -10.78
C GLY A 298 -9.07 -7.32 -11.82
N CYS A 299 -8.24 -8.32 -11.50
CA CYS A 299 -8.04 -9.48 -12.34
C CYS A 299 -9.37 -10.24 -12.45
N GLY A 300 -9.86 -10.43 -13.67
CA GLY A 300 -11.09 -11.18 -13.92
C GLY A 300 -10.97 -12.64 -13.48
N ALA A 301 -12.10 -13.32 -13.33
CA ALA A 301 -12.20 -14.73 -12.93
C ALA A 301 -11.41 -15.72 -13.82
N THR A 302 -10.83 -15.25 -14.92
CA THR A 302 -10.04 -16.01 -15.89
C THR A 302 -8.61 -16.29 -15.44
N GLU A 303 -8.11 -15.66 -14.37
CA GLU A 303 -6.85 -16.04 -13.69
C GLU A 303 -7.18 -16.58 -12.28
N PRO A 304 -7.46 -17.89 -12.14
CA PRO A 304 -7.76 -18.50 -10.85
C PRO A 304 -6.66 -18.21 -9.82
N GLY A 305 -7.04 -17.73 -8.64
CA GLY A 305 -6.15 -17.57 -7.49
C GLY A 305 -5.41 -16.23 -7.36
N ARG A 306 -5.71 -15.23 -8.21
CA ARG A 306 -5.01 -13.93 -8.18
C ARG A 306 -5.76 -12.82 -7.42
N CYS A 307 -7.08 -12.78 -7.54
CA CYS A 307 -7.95 -11.87 -6.79
C CYS A 307 -9.17 -12.61 -6.23
N CYS A 308 -9.61 -12.25 -5.03
CA CYS A 308 -10.73 -12.90 -4.34
C CYS A 308 -11.59 -11.90 -3.56
N TYR A 309 -12.68 -12.40 -2.97
CA TYR A 309 -13.57 -11.64 -2.09
C TYR A 309 -13.18 -11.86 -0.63
N TYR A 310 -13.42 -10.82 0.18
CA TYR A 310 -13.25 -10.90 1.63
C TYR A 310 -14.26 -11.91 2.22
N PRO A 311 -13.81 -13.01 2.86
CA PRO A 311 -14.69 -14.08 3.34
C PRO A 311 -15.51 -13.69 4.58
N PHE A 312 -15.15 -12.59 5.25
CA PHE A 312 -15.85 -12.08 6.43
C PHE A 312 -16.60 -10.79 6.13
N ALA A 313 -17.20 -10.69 4.94
CA ALA A 313 -18.00 -9.54 4.53
C ALA A 313 -18.99 -9.13 5.62
N LYS A 314 -19.13 -7.82 5.84
CA LYS A 314 -19.89 -7.25 6.95
C LYS A 314 -21.04 -6.40 6.42
N ARG A 315 -22.09 -6.26 7.22
CA ARG A 315 -23.10 -5.21 7.01
C ARG A 315 -22.66 -3.91 7.67
N ALA A 316 -23.23 -2.79 7.24
CA ALA A 316 -22.95 -1.48 7.79
C ALA A 316 -23.13 -1.42 9.33
N ALA A 317 -24.19 -2.05 9.84
CA ALA A 317 -24.50 -2.09 11.28
C ALA A 317 -23.46 -2.86 12.12
N GLU A 318 -22.59 -3.65 11.48
CA GLU A 318 -21.51 -4.41 12.13
C GLU A 318 -20.19 -3.64 12.18
N ILE A 319 -20.13 -2.45 11.57
CA ILE A 319 -18.97 -1.56 11.58
C ILE A 319 -19.14 -0.51 12.66
N GLU A 320 -18.19 -0.46 13.58
CA GLU A 320 -18.12 0.62 14.55
C GLU A 320 -17.64 1.91 13.86
N SER A 321 -18.29 3.04 14.13
CA SER A 321 -17.74 4.35 13.77
C SER A 321 -16.70 4.78 14.79
N TRP A 322 -15.52 5.22 14.34
CA TRP A 322 -14.53 5.81 15.24
C TRP A 322 -15.09 7.10 15.85
N LYS A 323 -15.25 7.10 17.17
CA LYS A 323 -15.77 8.25 17.92
C LYS A 323 -14.66 9.21 18.31
#